data_AF-A0A5C6DHT5-F1
#
_entry.id   AF-A0A5C6DHT5-F1
#
_cell.length_a   1.000
_cell.length_b   1.000
_cell.length_c   1.000
_cell.angle_alpha   90.00
_cell.angle_beta   90.00
_cell.angle_gamma   90.00
#
_symmetry.space_group_name_H-M   'P 1'
#
loop_
_entity.id
_entity.type
_entity.pdbx_description
1 polymer ?
#
loop_
_entity_poly.entity_id
_entity_poly.type
_entity_poly.pdbx_seq_one_letter_code
_entity_poly.pdbx_strand_id
1 'polypeptide(L)'
;MKDWKSLAHTKWDCKFHVVFLPIYRHKVFFAKNRIRAEKMLRELRRHKGIELLEGNAQSDHIHIYVSISTSPKLMSLKAFSYEMV
;
A
#
# COMPACT_ATOMS: atom_id res chain seq x y z
N MET A 1 22.95 -11.25 -3.67
CA MET A 1 22.01 -12.38 -3.89
C MET A 1 20.60 -11.79 -3.84
N LYS A 2 19.69 -12.10 -4.76
CA LYS A 2 18.33 -11.51 -4.74
C LYS A 2 17.45 -12.29 -3.78
N ASP A 3 16.81 -11.59 -2.83
CA ASP A 3 15.88 -12.19 -1.86
C ASP A 3 14.52 -12.48 -2.53
N TRP A 4 14.42 -13.65 -3.16
CA TRP A 4 13.17 -14.12 -3.76
C TRP A 4 12.34 -14.91 -2.76
N LYS A 5 11.05 -14.60 -2.71
CA LYS A 5 10.06 -15.44 -2.02
C LYS A 5 9.75 -16.65 -2.89
N SER A 6 9.43 -17.79 -2.28
CA SER A 6 9.16 -19.03 -3.01
C SER A 6 7.97 -19.83 -2.45
N LEU A 7 7.30 -20.53 -3.37
CA LEU A 7 6.25 -21.51 -3.17
C LEU A 7 6.65 -22.77 -3.95
N ALA A 8 5.87 -23.84 -3.82
CA ALA A 8 6.15 -25.14 -4.46
C ALA A 8 6.53 -25.05 -5.95
N HIS A 9 5.91 -24.15 -6.71
CA HIS A 9 6.13 -24.01 -8.15
C HIS A 9 6.32 -22.55 -8.61
N THR A 10 6.62 -21.62 -7.70
CA THR A 10 6.73 -20.20 -8.07
C THR A 10 7.76 -19.49 -7.20
N LYS A 11 8.64 -18.72 -7.82
CA LYS A 11 9.49 -17.72 -7.14
C LYS A 11 9.03 -16.33 -7.56
N TRP A 12 8.98 -15.39 -6.63
CA TRP A 12 8.53 -14.03 -6.94
C TRP A 12 9.25 -12.98 -6.10
N ASP A 13 9.31 -11.77 -6.67
CA ASP A 13 9.64 -10.52 -6.00
C ASP A 13 8.73 -9.43 -6.57
N CYS A 14 7.47 -9.44 -6.12
CA CYS A 14 6.44 -8.52 -6.61
C CYS A 14 6.39 -7.31 -5.69
N LYS A 15 7.17 -6.27 -6.03
CA LYS A 15 7.18 -4.98 -5.33
C LYS A 15 6.53 -3.92 -6.21
N PHE A 16 5.64 -3.13 -5.64
CA PHE A 16 4.89 -2.11 -6.34
C PHE A 16 5.07 -0.76 -5.65
N HIS A 17 5.26 0.29 -6.47
CA HIS A 17 5.15 1.68 -6.04
C HIS A 17 3.77 2.19 -6.44
N VAL A 18 2.92 2.39 -5.45
CA VAL A 18 1.55 2.88 -5.62
C VAL A 18 1.52 4.32 -5.14
N VAL A 19 0.99 5.22 -5.97
CA VAL A 19 0.84 6.64 -5.64
C VAL A 19 -0.63 6.99 -5.64
N PHE A 20 -1.12 7.49 -4.51
CA PHE A 20 -2.47 8.04 -4.40
C PHE A 20 -2.42 9.55 -4.53
N LEU A 21 -3.19 10.09 -5.47
CA LEU A 21 -3.34 11.52 -5.69
C LEU A 21 -4.81 11.93 -5.47
N PRO A 22 -5.06 13.05 -4.78
CA PRO A 22 -6.37 13.67 -4.74
C PRO A 22 -6.70 14.26 -6.12
N ILE A 23 -7.99 14.31 -6.45
CA ILE A 23 -8.44 14.95 -7.70
C ILE A 23 -7.94 16.40 -7.69
N TYR A 24 -7.42 16.86 -8.83
CA TYR A 24 -6.78 18.18 -9.00
C TYR A 24 -5.54 18.43 -8.13
N ARG A 25 -4.97 17.40 -7.48
CA ARG A 25 -3.73 17.49 -6.70
C ARG A 25 -3.79 18.55 -5.59
N HIS A 26 -4.99 18.76 -5.03
CA HIS A 26 -5.19 19.63 -3.88
C HIS A 26 -4.34 19.16 -2.70
N LYS A 27 -3.81 20.10 -1.93
CA LYS A 27 -3.05 19.79 -0.71
C LYS A 27 -4.03 19.42 0.42
N VAL A 28 -4.53 18.19 0.41
CA VAL A 28 -5.58 17.72 1.35
C VAL A 28 -5.01 16.97 2.56
N PHE A 29 -3.77 16.50 2.49
CA PHE A 29 -3.17 15.66 3.54
C PHE A 29 -2.53 16.49 4.65
N PHE A 30 -3.34 17.32 5.31
CA PHE A 30 -2.93 18.08 6.48
C PHE A 30 -3.69 17.62 7.73
N ALA A 31 -3.08 17.83 8.91
CA ALA A 31 -3.67 17.58 10.23
C ALA A 31 -4.44 16.24 10.31
N LYS A 32 -5.77 16.29 10.39
CA LYS A 32 -6.66 15.12 10.55
C LYS A 32 -6.55 14.13 9.39
N ASN A 33 -6.39 14.62 8.16
CA ASN A 33 -6.30 13.76 6.97
C ASN A 33 -4.99 12.99 6.94
N ARG A 34 -3.90 13.57 7.44
CA ARG A 34 -2.62 12.87 7.61
C ARG A 34 -2.73 11.74 8.64
N ILE A 35 -3.40 11.99 9.78
CA ILE A 35 -3.64 10.96 10.80
C ILE A 35 -4.47 9.80 10.23
N ARG A 36 -5.48 10.11 9.40
CA ARG A 36 -6.31 9.11 8.72
C ARG A 36 -5.49 8.29 7.71
N ALA A 37 -4.65 8.95 6.92
CA ALA A 37 -3.74 8.28 5.98
C ALA A 37 -2.76 7.34 6.71
N GLU A 38 -2.19 7.76 7.84
CA GLU A 38 -1.33 6.90 8.65
C GLU A 38 -2.09 5.71 9.25
N LYS A 39 -3.34 5.91 9.68
CA LYS A 39 -4.19 4.82 10.16
C LYS A 39 -4.46 3.80 9.05
N MET A 40 -4.77 4.26 7.83
CA MET A 40 -4.90 3.41 6.65
C MET A 40 -3.62 2.61 6.39
N LEU A 41 -2.44 3.25 6.41
CA LEU A 41 -1.16 2.55 6.22
C LEU A 41 -0.91 1.48 7.30
N ARG A 42 -1.29 1.76 8.55
CA ARG A 42 -1.23 0.77 9.65
C ARG A 42 -2.21 -0.39 9.44
N GLU A 43 -3.39 -0.13 8.90
CA GLU A 43 -4.37 -1.17 8.54
C GLU A 43 -3.89 -2.03 7.36
N LEU A 44 -3.28 -1.41 6.35
CA LEU A 44 -2.66 -2.12 5.21
C LEU A 44 -1.58 -3.09 5.67
N ARG A 45 -0.73 -2.72 6.64
CA ARG A 45 0.28 -3.62 7.25
C ARG A 45 -0.31 -4.87 7.89
N ARG A 46 -1.55 -4.82 8.38
CA ARG A 46 -2.21 -5.96 9.05
C ARG A 46 -2.80 -6.96 8.07
N HIS A 47 -2.90 -6.61 6.79
CA HIS A 47 -3.48 -7.49 5.79
C HIS A 47 -2.55 -8.64 5.46
N LYS A 48 -3.07 -9.87 5.54
CA LYS A 48 -2.33 -11.06 5.13
C LYS A 48 -2.02 -10.96 3.64
N GLY A 49 -0.79 -11.30 3.26
CA GLY A 49 -0.34 -11.28 1.87
C GLY A 49 0.15 -9.93 1.35
N ILE A 50 0.09 -8.87 2.17
CA ILE A 50 0.65 -7.55 1.83
C ILE A 50 1.71 -7.19 2.87
N GLU A 51 2.89 -6.80 2.39
CA GLU A 51 3.98 -6.29 3.22
C GLU A 51 4.25 -4.85 2.80
N LEU A 52 3.98 -3.90 3.70
CA LEU A 52 4.30 -2.49 3.48
C LEU A 52 5.78 -2.26 3.77
N LEU A 53 6.56 -2.03 2.72
CA LEU A 53 7.99 -1.75 2.81
C LEU A 53 8.20 -0.29 3.23
N GLU A 54 7.56 0.64 2.51
CA GLU A 54 7.63 2.08 2.80
C GLU A 54 6.27 2.75 2.59
N GLY A 55 6.01 3.82 3.34
CA GLY A 55 4.80 4.63 3.18
C GLY A 55 5.07 6.05 3.61
N ASN A 56 4.83 7.01 2.71
CA ASN A 56 5.08 8.43 2.95
C ASN A 56 3.88 9.25 2.48
N ALA A 57 3.34 10.08 3.36
CA ALA A 57 2.26 11.01 3.05
C ALA A 57 2.84 12.42 2.86
N GLN A 58 2.74 12.93 1.64
CA GLN A 58 3.03 14.31 1.28
C GLN A 58 1.73 15.12 1.27
N SER A 59 1.81 16.45 1.21
CA SER A 59 0.64 17.32 1.31
C SER A 59 -0.43 17.08 0.24
N ASP A 60 -0.01 16.68 -0.96
CA ASP A 60 -0.82 16.54 -2.17
C ASP A 60 -0.81 15.12 -2.76
N HIS A 61 -0.11 14.16 -2.14
CA HIS A 61 -0.07 12.76 -2.60
C HIS A 61 0.47 11.83 -1.52
N ILE A 62 0.22 10.53 -1.67
CA ILE A 62 0.75 9.48 -0.78
C ILE A 62 1.53 8.48 -1.62
N HIS A 63 2.78 8.23 -1.24
CA HIS A 63 3.59 7.15 -1.78
C HIS A 63 3.47 5.91 -0.89
N ILE A 64 3.22 4.77 -1.51
CA ILE A 64 3.16 3.47 -0.85
C ILE A 64 4.05 2.49 -1.62
N TYR A 65 5.01 1.87 -0.95
CA TYR A 65 5.84 0.81 -1.51
C TYR A 65 5.50 -0.50 -0.82
N VAL A 66 4.93 -1.44 -1.57
CA VAL A 66 4.42 -2.72 -1.04
C VAL A 66 5.01 -3.91 -1.76
N SER A 67 5.31 -4.97 -1.02
CA SER A 67 5.49 -6.31 -1.55
C SER A 67 4.18 -7.09 -1.41
N ILE A 68 3.67 -7.62 -2.51
CA ILE A 68 2.41 -8.38 -2.53
C ILE A 68 2.74 -9.86 -2.78
N SER A 69 2.07 -10.74 -2.04
CA SER A 69 2.14 -12.18 -2.26
C SER A 69 1.40 -12.56 -3.55
N THR A 70 2.02 -13.41 -4.36
CA THR A 70 1.40 -13.99 -5.57
C THR A 70 0.43 -15.13 -5.27
N SER A 71 0.30 -15.56 -4.01
CA SER A 71 -0.63 -16.62 -3.63
C SER A 71 -2.08 -16.12 -3.71
N PRO A 72 -2.95 -16.72 -4.56
CA PRO A 72 -4.35 -16.31 -4.69
C PRO A 72 -5.14 -16.37 -3.38
N LYS A 73 -4.73 -17.26 -2.46
CA LYS A 73 -5.34 -17.41 -1.13
C LYS A 73 -5.03 -16.24 -0.19
N LEU A 74 -3.88 -15.59 -0.39
CA LEU A 74 -3.42 -14.46 0.42
C LEU A 74 -3.69 -13.12 -0.27
N MET A 75 -3.86 -13.12 -1.59
CA MET A 75 -4.12 -11.92 -2.38
C MET A 75 -5.59 -11.50 -2.22
N SER A 76 -5.86 -10.72 -1.17
CA SER A 76 -7.13 -10.02 -0.97
C SER A 76 -6.93 -8.52 -1.16
N LEU A 77 -6.82 -8.07 -2.41
CA LEU A 77 -7.03 -6.64 -2.73
C LEU A 77 -8.53 -6.39 -2.73
N LYS A 78 -9.16 -6.35 -1.54
CA LYS A 78 -10.44 -5.67 -1.45
C LYS A 78 -10.18 -4.25 -1.93
N ALA A 79 -10.95 -3.78 -2.91
CA ALA A 79 -10.94 -2.38 -3.29
C ALA A 79 -11.21 -1.58 -2.03
N PHE A 80 -10.15 -1.02 -1.46
CA PHE A 80 -10.30 -0.10 -0.35
C PHE A 80 -10.85 1.17 -0.97
N SER A 81 -12.18 1.27 -1.02
CA SER A 81 -12.86 2.53 -1.19
C SER A 81 -12.60 3.36 0.07
N TYR A 82 -11.39 3.88 0.22
CA TYR A 82 -11.18 5.01 1.11
C TYR A 82 -11.71 6.21 0.35
N GLU A 83 -12.92 6.63 0.69
CA GLU A 83 -13.32 8.02 0.49
C GLU A 83 -12.33 8.86 1.30
N MET A 84 -11.32 9.37 0.58
CA MET A 84 -10.42 10.41 1.05
C MET A 84 -10.93 11.76 0.56
N VAL A 85 -12.23 12.01 0.74
CA VAL A 85 -12.89 13.33 0.67
C VAL A 85 -14.06 13.28 1.64
#